data_AF-A0A2U1JR35-F1
#
_entry.id   AF-A0A2U1JR35-F1
#
_cell.length_a   1.000
_cell.length_b   1.000
_cell.length_c   1.000
_cell.angle_alpha   90.00
_cell.angle_beta   90.00
_cell.angle_gamma   90.00
#
_symmetry.space_group_name_H-M   'P 1'
#
loop_
_entity.id
_entity.type
_entity.pdbx_description
1 polymer ?
#
loop_
_entity_poly.entity_id
_entity_poly.type
_entity_poly.pdbx_seq_one_letter_code
_entity_poly.pdbx_strand_id
1 'polypeptide(L)'
;MKYLLFFLFFYSASLFAQEQLEVFFDFNKSEINAVAKQKLESWISENKDIEVSKIYGFCDWKGTNPYNDTLSLKRVGVVYDFLINNKINVLENYEVRGFGEDFKQSKVQSENRKVIVFFQKKKIINLVPEEGKTLDERVKTAKVGDVIILKNIYFKNRSPRIVPESKATLYELLCAMEDNPNLKIQIQGHICCQLVGDFEDISTLRARAVYIFLLQNKINRKRLSYKGFGITKPIHPIPEKTEQEANENRRVEILILEN
;
A
#
# COMPACT_ATOMS: atom_id res chain seq x y z
N MET A 1 57.53 -4.80 -18.58
CA MET A 1 56.52 -3.92 -17.94
C MET A 1 55.14 -4.43 -18.35
N LYS A 2 54.41 -5.12 -17.45
CA LYS A 2 53.02 -5.55 -17.68
C LYS A 2 52.13 -4.54 -16.95
N TYR A 3 51.34 -3.78 -17.70
CA TYR A 3 50.32 -2.88 -17.15
C TYR A 3 49.07 -3.69 -16.82
N LEU A 4 48.67 -3.69 -15.56
CA LEU A 4 47.44 -4.28 -15.05
C LEU A 4 46.32 -3.24 -15.21
N LEU A 5 45.42 -3.43 -16.18
CA LEU A 5 44.25 -2.58 -16.36
C LEU A 5 43.18 -2.98 -15.33
N PHE A 6 42.92 -2.10 -14.36
CA PHE A 6 41.85 -2.27 -13.38
C PHE A 6 40.54 -1.76 -13.98
N PHE A 7 39.65 -2.67 -14.38
CA PHE A 7 38.30 -2.32 -14.82
C PHE A 7 37.43 -2.00 -13.58
N LEU A 8 37.25 -0.71 -13.32
CA LEU A 8 36.29 -0.21 -12.33
C LEU A 8 34.87 -0.38 -12.89
N PHE A 9 34.18 -1.43 -12.45
CA PHE A 9 32.75 -1.60 -12.67
C PHE A 9 32.00 -0.53 -11.84
N PHE A 10 31.55 0.54 -12.51
CA PHE A 10 30.59 1.48 -11.94
C PHE A 10 29.26 0.76 -11.76
N TYR A 11 28.98 0.29 -10.54
CA TYR A 11 27.64 -0.11 -10.13
C TYR A 11 26.76 1.14 -10.09
N SER A 12 25.96 1.38 -11.14
CA SER A 12 24.89 2.38 -11.11
C SER A 12 23.78 1.85 -10.19
N ALA A 13 23.81 2.24 -8.92
CA ALA A 13 22.67 2.10 -8.04
C ALA A 13 21.55 3.00 -8.57
N SER A 14 20.53 2.39 -9.18
CA SER A 14 19.30 3.09 -9.54
C SER A 14 18.62 3.56 -8.25
N LEU A 15 18.80 4.85 -7.93
CA LEU A 15 18.03 5.52 -6.89
C LEU A 15 16.58 5.61 -7.38
N PHE A 16 15.68 4.83 -6.78
CA PHE A 16 14.25 4.99 -7.01
C PHE A 16 13.80 6.29 -6.33
N ALA A 17 13.62 7.35 -7.12
CA ALA A 17 13.03 8.60 -6.64
C ALA A 17 11.50 8.45 -6.56
N GLN A 18 10.91 8.90 -5.45
CA GLN A 18 9.44 8.93 -5.29
C GLN A 18 8.84 9.92 -6.29
N GLU A 19 7.80 9.53 -7.03
CA GLU A 19 7.15 10.41 -8.01
C GLU A 19 6.42 11.57 -7.31
N GLN A 20 6.48 12.75 -7.92
CA GLN A 20 5.92 13.97 -7.35
C GLN A 20 5.23 14.84 -8.39
N LEU A 21 4.10 15.43 -8.01
CA LEU A 21 3.35 16.42 -8.79
C LEU A 21 3.38 17.75 -8.05
N GLU A 22 3.85 18.79 -8.74
CA GLU A 22 3.80 20.17 -8.22
C GLU A 22 2.60 20.94 -8.74
N VAL A 23 1.80 21.51 -7.84
CA VAL A 23 0.62 22.33 -8.12
C VAL A 23 0.91 23.75 -7.67
N PHE A 24 0.95 24.72 -8.59
CA PHE A 24 1.32 26.11 -8.29
C PHE A 24 0.09 26.98 -7.99
N PHE A 25 0.29 27.98 -7.13
CA PHE A 25 -0.75 28.88 -6.67
C PHE A 25 -0.43 30.35 -6.97
N ASP A 26 -1.49 31.12 -7.19
CA ASP A 26 -1.39 32.57 -7.30
C ASP A 26 -0.92 33.18 -5.97
N PHE A 27 -0.40 34.41 -6.07
CA PHE A 27 0.02 35.15 -4.89
C PHE A 27 -1.14 35.28 -3.89
N ASN A 28 -0.85 34.93 -2.63
CA ASN A 28 -1.78 35.02 -1.51
C ASN A 28 -3.11 34.24 -1.65
N LYS A 29 -3.22 33.31 -2.60
CA LYS A 29 -4.43 32.50 -2.79
C LYS A 29 -4.22 31.06 -2.38
N SER A 30 -5.27 30.45 -1.83
CA SER A 30 -5.35 29.00 -1.60
C SER A 30 -6.20 28.28 -2.63
N GLU A 31 -6.96 28.98 -3.48
CA GLU A 31 -7.81 28.37 -4.50
C GLU A 31 -6.97 27.83 -5.67
N ILE A 32 -7.40 26.71 -6.25
CA ILE A 32 -6.78 26.13 -7.44
C ILE A 32 -7.12 27.03 -8.65
N ASN A 33 -6.11 27.64 -9.27
CA ASN A 33 -6.30 28.45 -10.48
C ASN A 33 -6.51 27.57 -11.73
N ALA A 34 -6.89 28.18 -12.85
CA ALA A 34 -7.21 27.45 -14.08
C ALA A 34 -6.06 26.60 -14.61
N VAL A 35 -4.82 27.10 -14.52
CA VAL A 35 -3.61 26.39 -14.98
C VAL A 35 -3.34 25.16 -14.12
N ALA A 36 -3.41 25.32 -12.80
CA ALA A 36 -3.27 24.25 -11.84
C ALA A 36 -4.37 23.19 -12.00
N LYS A 37 -5.61 23.63 -12.23
CA LYS A 37 -6.75 22.74 -12.50
C LYS A 37 -6.52 21.89 -13.74
N GLN A 38 -6.16 22.51 -14.87
CA GLN A 38 -5.87 21.80 -16.11
C GLN A 38 -4.73 20.80 -15.94
N LYS A 39 -3.67 21.18 -15.21
CA LYS A 39 -2.55 20.27 -14.92
C LYS A 39 -2.99 19.07 -14.08
N LEU A 40 -3.79 19.29 -13.05
CA LEU A 40 -4.34 18.22 -12.21
C LEU A 40 -5.23 17.29 -13.02
N GLU A 41 -6.12 17.83 -13.87
CA GLU A 41 -6.99 17.03 -14.74
C GLU A 41 -6.19 16.18 -15.75
N SER A 42 -5.17 16.75 -16.39
CA SER A 42 -4.26 16.01 -17.29
C SER A 42 -3.55 14.89 -16.53
N TRP A 43 -2.97 15.21 -15.38
CA TRP A 43 -2.25 14.24 -14.57
C TRP A 43 -3.16 13.08 -14.10
N ILE A 44 -4.39 13.36 -13.67
CA ILE A 44 -5.37 12.32 -13.32
C ILE A 44 -5.70 11.44 -14.52
N SER A 45 -5.85 12.03 -15.71
CA SER A 45 -6.17 11.27 -16.93
C SER A 45 -5.04 10.30 -17.34
N GLU A 46 -3.79 10.69 -17.08
CA GLU A 46 -2.57 9.93 -17.35
C GLU A 46 -2.26 8.89 -16.25
N ASN A 47 -2.76 9.09 -15.03
CA ASN A 47 -2.40 8.30 -13.86
C ASN A 47 -3.65 7.74 -13.15
N LYS A 48 -4.24 6.69 -13.73
CA LYS A 48 -5.47 6.06 -13.20
C LYS A 48 -5.25 5.11 -12.03
N ASP A 49 -4.05 4.53 -11.91
CA ASP A 49 -3.70 3.52 -10.92
C ASP A 49 -2.58 4.01 -10.01
N ILE A 50 -2.86 5.06 -9.25
CA ILE A 50 -1.90 5.66 -8.31
C ILE A 50 -2.49 5.73 -6.90
N GLU A 51 -1.59 5.83 -5.93
CA GLU A 51 -1.94 6.17 -4.56
C GLU A 51 -1.06 7.31 -4.05
N VAL A 52 -1.69 8.26 -3.37
CA VAL A 52 -1.01 9.42 -2.78
C VAL A 52 -0.57 9.05 -1.37
N SER A 53 0.69 9.35 -1.08
CA SER A 53 1.33 9.03 0.20
C SER A 53 1.69 10.26 1.02
N LYS A 54 1.91 11.42 0.37
CA LYS A 54 2.23 12.67 1.06
C LYS A 54 1.67 13.86 0.30
N ILE A 55 1.22 14.88 1.02
CA ILE A 55 0.80 16.16 0.43
C ILE A 55 1.40 17.29 1.26
N TYR A 56 2.30 18.04 0.65
CA TYR A 56 3.04 19.11 1.32
C TYR A 56 2.75 20.47 0.71
N GLY A 57 2.45 21.46 1.54
CA GLY A 57 2.16 22.82 1.12
C GLY A 57 3.30 23.78 1.40
N PHE A 58 3.50 24.74 0.50
CA PHE A 58 4.56 25.74 0.56
C PHE A 58 4.03 27.13 0.19
N CYS A 59 4.65 28.15 0.79
CA CYS A 59 4.44 29.55 0.51
C CYS A 59 5.79 30.22 0.20
N ASP A 60 5.74 31.35 -0.50
CA ASP A 60 6.94 32.16 -0.67
C ASP A 60 7.23 32.98 0.60
N TRP A 61 8.42 33.60 0.68
CA TRP A 61 8.88 34.39 1.83
C TRP A 61 8.08 35.67 2.12
N LYS A 62 7.01 35.97 1.38
CA LYS A 62 6.14 37.11 1.66
C LYS A 62 5.04 36.70 2.63
N GLY A 63 5.08 37.27 3.82
CA GLY A 63 4.07 37.06 4.85
C GLY A 63 4.72 36.97 6.22
N THR A 64 3.92 36.64 7.24
CA THR A 64 4.46 36.18 8.51
C THR A 64 4.50 34.66 8.50
N ASN A 65 5.44 34.05 9.20
CA ASN A 65 5.58 32.60 9.27
C ASN A 65 4.25 31.89 9.69
N PRO A 66 3.52 32.32 10.75
CA PRO A 66 2.22 31.72 11.11
C PRO A 66 1.14 31.85 10.03
N TYR A 67 1.15 32.96 9.30
CA TYR A 67 0.24 33.18 8.17
C TYR A 67 0.55 32.23 7.02
N ASN A 68 1.83 32.11 6.66
CA ASN A 68 2.31 31.25 5.58
C ASN A 68 2.07 29.77 5.89
N ASP A 69 2.22 29.36 7.15
CA ASP A 69 1.86 28.02 7.61
C ASP A 69 0.37 27.74 7.37
N THR A 70 -0.49 28.64 7.84
CA THR A 70 -1.94 28.52 7.67
C THR A 70 -2.33 28.48 6.20
N LEU A 71 -1.76 29.36 5.37
CA LEU A 71 -2.04 29.43 3.95
C LEU A 71 -1.57 28.17 3.21
N SER A 72 -0.41 27.63 3.58
CA SER A 72 0.14 26.40 2.99
C SER A 72 -0.75 25.19 3.30
N LEU A 73 -1.28 25.09 4.52
CA LEU A 73 -2.23 24.04 4.90
C LEU A 73 -3.58 24.18 4.17
N LYS A 74 -4.08 25.42 4.00
CA LYS A 74 -5.29 25.65 3.20
C LYS A 74 -5.13 25.18 1.76
N ARG A 75 -3.96 25.42 1.14
CA ARG A 75 -3.63 24.91 -0.19
C ARG A 75 -3.61 23.39 -0.24
N VAL A 76 -3.01 22.75 0.76
CA VAL A 76 -3.03 21.29 0.87
C VAL A 76 -4.46 20.76 0.94
N GLY A 77 -5.31 21.38 1.75
CA GLY A 77 -6.72 21.02 1.89
C GLY A 77 -7.47 21.04 0.55
N VAL A 78 -7.37 22.13 -0.21
CA VAL A 78 -8.08 22.20 -1.51
C VAL A 78 -7.55 21.19 -2.54
N VAL A 79 -6.26 20.88 -2.51
CA VAL A 79 -5.67 19.86 -3.40
C VAL A 79 -6.16 18.49 -2.98
N TYR A 80 -6.17 18.19 -1.69
CA TYR A 80 -6.72 16.96 -1.16
C TYR A 80 -8.19 16.78 -1.57
N ASP A 81 -9.03 17.79 -1.35
CA ASP A 81 -10.45 17.75 -1.73
C ASP A 81 -10.62 17.51 -3.24
N PHE A 82 -9.79 18.16 -4.06
CA PHE A 82 -9.78 17.94 -5.50
C PHE A 82 -9.46 16.48 -5.87
N LEU A 83 -8.44 15.89 -5.23
CA LEU A 83 -8.04 14.51 -5.46
C LEU A 83 -9.15 13.52 -5.06
N ILE A 84 -9.74 13.69 -3.89
CA ILE A 84 -10.82 12.82 -3.39
C ILE A 84 -12.07 12.93 -4.26
N ASN A 85 -12.47 14.15 -4.64
CA ASN A 85 -13.63 14.37 -5.51
C ASN A 85 -13.46 13.74 -6.90
N ASN A 86 -12.20 13.63 -7.37
CA ASN A 86 -11.86 12.94 -8.61
C ASN A 86 -11.50 11.45 -8.42
N LYS A 87 -11.79 10.88 -7.23
CA LYS A 87 -11.62 9.45 -6.90
C LYS A 87 -10.17 8.96 -6.95
N ILE A 88 -9.20 9.84 -6.71
CA ILE A 88 -7.80 9.43 -6.51
C ILE A 88 -7.67 8.80 -5.11
N ASN A 89 -6.98 7.66 -5.05
CA ASN A 89 -6.72 6.99 -3.78
C ASN A 89 -5.65 7.75 -2.97
N VAL A 90 -5.95 8.02 -1.70
CA VAL A 90 -5.00 8.59 -0.73
C VAL A 90 -4.85 7.58 0.40
N LEU A 91 -3.61 7.23 0.76
CA LEU A 91 -3.34 6.24 1.81
C LEU A 91 -3.91 6.69 3.16
N GLU A 92 -4.43 5.76 3.97
CA GLU A 92 -4.98 6.08 5.30
C GLU A 92 -3.96 6.77 6.22
N ASN A 93 -2.67 6.41 6.08
CA ASN A 93 -1.55 6.98 6.83
C ASN A 93 -0.72 7.98 6.02
N TYR A 94 -1.33 8.64 5.03
CA TYR A 94 -0.64 9.66 4.24
C TYR A 94 -0.14 10.81 5.12
N GLU A 95 1.02 11.36 4.75
CA GLU A 95 1.63 12.46 5.48
C GLU A 95 1.14 13.81 4.95
N VAL A 96 0.70 14.69 5.84
CA VAL A 96 0.31 16.06 5.50
C VAL A 96 1.17 17.04 6.27
N ARG A 97 1.70 18.04 5.56
CA ARG A 97 2.44 19.12 6.20
C ARG A 97 2.34 20.43 5.45
N GLY A 98 2.07 21.51 6.18
CA GLY A 98 2.30 22.86 5.69
C GLY A 98 3.69 23.31 6.15
N PHE A 99 4.56 23.64 5.22
CA PHE A 99 5.89 24.15 5.51
C PHE A 99 5.93 25.67 5.55
N GLY A 100 4.87 26.35 5.13
CA GLY A 100 4.89 27.81 5.00
C GLY A 100 6.11 28.24 4.16
N GLU A 101 6.98 29.05 4.75
CA GLU A 101 8.23 29.51 4.16
C GLU A 101 9.49 28.72 4.61
N ASP A 102 9.32 27.75 5.51
CA ASP A 102 10.36 26.99 6.21
C ASP A 102 10.92 25.84 5.35
N PHE A 103 11.51 26.19 4.22
CA PHE A 103 12.21 25.28 3.32
C PHE A 103 13.24 26.03 2.45
N LYS A 104 14.02 25.29 1.66
CA LYS A 104 14.96 25.91 0.71
C LYS A 104 14.19 26.54 -0.46
N GLN A 105 14.08 27.86 -0.44
CA GLN A 105 13.33 28.60 -1.46
C GLN A 105 14.11 28.77 -2.77
N SER A 106 13.37 28.74 -3.88
CA SER A 106 13.85 29.19 -5.20
C SER A 106 14.02 30.72 -5.20
N LYS A 107 14.93 31.18 -6.06
CA LYS A 107 15.08 32.61 -6.37
C LYS A 107 13.85 33.16 -7.10
N VAL A 108 13.13 32.31 -7.82
CA VAL A 108 11.90 32.68 -8.52
C VAL A 108 10.74 32.53 -7.55
N GLN A 109 10.19 33.66 -7.11
CA GLN A 109 9.16 33.70 -6.06
C GLN A 109 7.95 32.78 -6.37
N SER A 110 7.49 32.75 -7.62
CA SER A 110 6.31 31.97 -8.00
C SER A 110 6.50 30.46 -7.85
N GLU A 111 7.73 29.96 -7.91
CA GLU A 111 8.03 28.54 -7.78
C GLU A 111 7.88 28.03 -6.34
N ASN A 112 7.86 28.95 -5.37
CA ASN A 112 7.74 28.63 -3.95
C ASN A 112 6.28 28.49 -3.49
N ARG A 113 5.32 29.01 -4.27
CA ARG A 113 3.88 28.90 -3.98
C ARG A 113 3.33 27.63 -4.58
N LYS A 114 3.52 26.51 -3.89
CA LYS A 114 3.11 25.21 -4.43
C LYS A 114 2.61 24.25 -3.38
N VAL A 115 1.89 23.24 -3.87
CA VAL A 115 1.66 21.98 -3.17
C VAL A 115 2.38 20.89 -3.94
N ILE A 116 3.11 20.03 -3.23
CA ILE A 116 3.75 18.85 -3.80
C ILE A 116 2.97 17.62 -3.33
N VAL A 117 2.44 16.87 -4.29
CA VAL A 117 1.76 15.60 -4.08
C VAL A 117 2.75 14.49 -4.40
N PHE A 118 3.09 13.67 -3.41
CA PHE A 118 3.93 12.50 -3.59
C PHE A 118 3.04 11.29 -3.82
N PHE A 119 3.26 10.64 -4.95
CA PHE A 119 2.46 9.51 -5.36
C PHE A 119 3.36 8.38 -5.81
N GLN A 120 2.77 7.21 -5.89
CA GLN A 120 3.36 6.05 -6.53
C GLN A 120 2.27 5.39 -7.35
N LYS A 121 2.65 4.70 -8.42
CA LYS A 121 1.76 3.72 -9.02
C LYS A 121 1.26 2.84 -7.89
N LYS A 122 -0.06 2.75 -7.76
CA LYS A 122 -0.70 1.77 -6.91
C LYS A 122 0.02 0.49 -7.26
N LYS A 123 0.63 -0.14 -6.25
CA LYS A 123 1.05 -1.52 -6.42
C LYS A 123 -0.26 -2.23 -6.73
N ILE A 124 -0.55 -2.42 -8.02
CA ILE A 124 -1.29 -3.58 -8.44
C ILE A 124 -0.39 -4.66 -7.87
N ILE A 125 -0.76 -5.17 -6.69
CA ILE A 125 -0.35 -6.49 -6.31
C ILE A 125 -0.84 -7.26 -7.50
N ASN A 126 0.06 -7.55 -8.42
CA ASN A 126 -0.20 -8.48 -9.47
C ASN A 126 -0.46 -9.77 -8.70
N LEU A 127 -1.73 -9.94 -8.32
CA LEU A 127 -2.44 -11.19 -8.30
C LEU A 127 -2.56 -11.68 -9.73
N VAL A 128 -1.50 -11.53 -10.53
CA VAL A 128 -1.15 -12.54 -11.49
C VAL A 128 -0.97 -13.76 -10.60
N PRO A 129 -1.82 -14.79 -10.73
CA PRO A 129 -1.36 -16.12 -10.39
C PRO A 129 0.05 -16.20 -10.95
N GLU A 130 1.09 -16.40 -10.15
CA GLU A 130 2.27 -17.03 -10.73
C GLU A 130 1.79 -18.45 -11.11
N GLU A 131 1.09 -18.53 -12.24
CA GLU A 131 0.47 -19.72 -12.78
C GLU A 131 1.63 -20.65 -13.09
N GLY A 132 1.77 -21.68 -12.24
CA GLY A 132 2.85 -22.65 -12.32
C GLY A 132 3.91 -22.59 -11.22
N LYS A 133 3.94 -21.55 -10.36
CA LYS A 133 4.83 -21.55 -9.18
C LYS A 133 4.12 -22.02 -7.93
N THR A 134 4.76 -22.94 -7.24
CA THR A 134 4.37 -23.46 -5.94
C THR A 134 4.44 -22.38 -4.87
N LEU A 135 3.75 -22.60 -3.73
CA LEU A 135 3.82 -21.68 -2.60
C LEU A 135 5.25 -21.53 -2.05
N ASP A 136 6.04 -22.60 -2.06
CA ASP A 136 7.44 -22.58 -1.63
C ASP A 136 8.31 -21.68 -2.53
N GLU A 137 8.17 -21.76 -3.86
CA GLU A 137 8.90 -20.88 -4.78
C GLU A 137 8.54 -19.40 -4.58
N ARG A 138 7.26 -19.13 -4.32
CA ARG A 138 6.77 -17.77 -4.01
C ARG A 138 7.39 -17.25 -2.72
N VAL A 139 7.49 -18.10 -1.70
CA VAL A 139 8.12 -17.76 -0.41
C VAL A 139 9.61 -17.51 -0.57
N LYS A 140 10.34 -18.36 -1.31
CA LYS A 140 11.79 -18.22 -1.53
C LYS A 140 12.18 -16.95 -2.26
N THR A 141 11.30 -16.47 -3.15
CA THR A 141 11.53 -15.24 -3.93
C THR A 141 10.96 -13.98 -3.26
N ALA A 142 10.16 -14.13 -2.20
CA ALA A 142 9.54 -13.02 -1.51
C ALA A 142 10.52 -12.27 -0.59
N LYS A 143 10.31 -10.95 -0.53
CA LYS A 143 11.04 -10.03 0.36
C LYS A 143 10.21 -9.75 1.60
N VAL A 144 10.88 -9.31 2.67
CA VAL A 144 10.20 -8.81 3.87
C VAL A 144 9.25 -7.68 3.48
N GLY A 145 8.00 -7.77 3.95
CA GLY A 145 6.91 -6.85 3.59
C GLY A 145 6.02 -7.34 2.44
N ASP A 146 6.43 -8.37 1.69
CA ASP A 146 5.59 -8.94 0.64
C ASP A 146 4.41 -9.73 1.22
N VAL A 147 3.28 -9.69 0.50
CA VAL A 147 2.04 -10.39 0.87
C VAL A 147 1.74 -11.46 -0.16
N ILE A 148 1.54 -12.69 0.31
CA ILE A 148 1.26 -13.86 -0.50
C ILE A 148 -0.15 -14.35 -0.18
N ILE A 149 -1.04 -14.31 -1.17
CA ILE A 149 -2.41 -14.81 -1.00
C ILE A 149 -2.41 -16.34 -1.06
N LEU A 150 -3.07 -16.96 -0.07
CA LEU A 150 -3.30 -18.40 0.00
C LEU A 150 -4.59 -18.72 -0.77
N LYS A 151 -4.43 -19.22 -1.98
CA LYS A 151 -5.56 -19.61 -2.83
C LYS A 151 -6.25 -20.84 -2.24
N ASN A 152 -7.55 -21.01 -2.50
CA ASN A 152 -8.31 -22.19 -2.09
C ASN A 152 -8.42 -22.43 -0.57
N ILE A 153 -8.22 -21.40 0.25
CA ILE A 153 -8.58 -21.44 1.67
C ILE A 153 -10.04 -20.99 1.83
N TYR A 154 -10.87 -21.94 2.21
CA TYR A 154 -12.32 -21.86 2.31
C TYR A 154 -12.75 -22.18 3.74
N PHE A 155 -13.87 -21.59 4.14
CA PHE A 155 -14.44 -21.75 5.47
C PHE A 155 -15.92 -22.01 5.38
N LYS A 156 -16.49 -22.69 6.39
CA LYS A 156 -17.94 -22.73 6.54
C LYS A 156 -18.50 -21.31 6.69
N ASN A 157 -19.73 -21.12 6.22
CA ASN A 157 -20.38 -19.82 6.25
C ASN A 157 -20.36 -19.22 7.66
N ARG A 158 -19.98 -17.93 7.76
CA ARG A 158 -19.81 -17.17 9.02
C ARG A 158 -19.04 -17.91 10.11
N SER A 159 -18.06 -18.72 9.74
CA SER A 159 -17.31 -19.55 10.68
C SER A 159 -15.81 -19.51 10.39
N PRO A 160 -14.96 -19.73 11.42
CA PRO A 160 -13.54 -20.02 11.23
C PRO A 160 -13.26 -21.49 10.90
N ARG A 161 -14.29 -22.33 10.76
CA ARG A 161 -14.12 -23.76 10.45
C ARG A 161 -13.66 -23.94 9.01
N ILE A 162 -12.39 -24.28 8.83
CA ILE A 162 -11.78 -24.62 7.54
C ILE A 162 -12.43 -25.90 6.98
N VAL A 163 -12.71 -25.92 5.68
CA VAL A 163 -13.33 -27.07 4.99
C VAL A 163 -12.28 -27.98 4.34
N PRO A 164 -12.58 -29.26 4.07
CA PRO A 164 -11.60 -30.22 3.54
C PRO A 164 -10.88 -29.81 2.25
N GLU A 165 -11.55 -29.05 1.39
CA GLU A 165 -11.06 -28.54 0.11
C GLU A 165 -9.80 -27.66 0.28
N SER A 166 -9.62 -27.08 1.47
CA SER A 166 -8.48 -26.22 1.80
C SER A 166 -7.27 -26.95 2.33
N LYS A 167 -7.38 -28.27 2.57
CA LYS A 167 -6.28 -29.07 3.13
C LYS A 167 -5.03 -28.99 2.26
N ALA A 168 -5.16 -29.07 0.94
CA ALA A 168 -4.02 -29.03 0.02
C ALA A 168 -3.17 -27.78 0.25
N THR A 169 -3.79 -26.59 0.22
CA THR A 169 -3.09 -25.33 0.45
C THR A 169 -2.55 -25.18 1.87
N LEU A 170 -3.26 -25.69 2.88
CA LEU A 170 -2.74 -25.70 4.25
C LEU A 170 -1.45 -26.53 4.36
N TYR A 171 -1.41 -27.69 3.72
CA TYR A 171 -0.21 -28.53 3.69
C TYR A 171 0.91 -27.90 2.86
N GLU A 172 0.60 -27.25 1.74
CA GLU A 172 1.61 -26.47 0.99
C GLU A 172 2.23 -25.36 1.85
N LEU A 173 1.41 -24.66 2.65
CA LEU A 173 1.92 -23.65 3.57
C LEU A 173 2.78 -24.25 4.67
N LEU A 174 2.40 -25.42 5.19
CA LEU A 174 3.20 -26.15 6.16
C LEU A 174 4.57 -26.52 5.56
N CYS A 175 4.60 -27.15 4.38
CA CYS A 175 5.84 -27.52 3.71
C CYS A 175 6.72 -26.29 3.46
N ALA A 176 6.16 -25.19 2.95
CA ALA A 176 6.91 -23.96 2.74
C ALA A 176 7.50 -23.39 4.06
N MET A 177 6.79 -23.52 5.19
CA MET A 177 7.32 -23.13 6.50
C MET A 177 8.40 -24.08 7.03
N GLU A 178 8.34 -25.37 6.69
CA GLU A 178 9.35 -26.36 7.06
C GLU A 178 10.63 -26.21 6.24
N ASP A 179 10.50 -26.01 4.93
CA ASP A 179 11.61 -25.85 3.98
C ASP A 179 12.37 -24.53 4.16
N ASN A 180 11.74 -23.53 4.78
CA ASN A 180 12.32 -22.21 5.02
C ASN A 180 12.35 -21.93 6.53
N PRO A 181 13.34 -22.43 7.30
CA PRO A 181 13.32 -22.41 8.77
C PRO A 181 13.42 -21.01 9.40
N ASN A 182 13.95 -20.02 8.67
CA ASN A 182 14.05 -18.64 9.13
C ASN A 182 12.78 -17.83 8.85
N LEU A 183 11.89 -18.34 7.98
CA LEU A 183 10.69 -17.66 7.57
C LEU A 183 9.79 -17.36 8.77
N LYS A 184 9.44 -16.08 8.93
CA LYS A 184 8.43 -15.60 9.89
C LYS A 184 7.29 -14.96 9.12
N ILE A 185 6.06 -15.29 9.49
CA ILE A 185 4.86 -14.82 8.79
C ILE A 185 3.83 -14.24 9.75
N GLN A 186 3.05 -13.28 9.22
CA GLN A 186 1.78 -12.88 9.81
C GLN A 186 0.64 -13.34 8.91
N ILE A 187 -0.25 -14.16 9.45
CA ILE A 187 -1.44 -14.65 8.75
C ILE A 187 -2.54 -13.59 8.86
N GLN A 188 -3.05 -13.15 7.73
CA GLN A 188 -4.02 -12.06 7.64
C GLN A 188 -5.34 -12.58 7.09
N GLY A 189 -6.42 -12.38 7.86
CA GLY A 189 -7.76 -12.79 7.47
C GLY A 189 -8.58 -11.60 6.98
N HIS A 190 -9.41 -11.85 5.97
CA HIS A 190 -10.31 -10.86 5.36
C HIS A 190 -11.71 -11.45 5.17
N ILE A 191 -12.72 -10.58 5.22
CA ILE A 191 -14.11 -10.93 4.92
C ILE A 191 -14.67 -9.99 3.84
N CYS A 192 -15.79 -10.37 3.24
CA CYS A 192 -16.50 -9.58 2.24
C CYS A 192 -17.87 -9.17 2.78
N CYS A 193 -18.63 -8.45 1.94
CA CYS A 193 -20.09 -8.47 1.97
C CYS A 193 -20.72 -7.84 3.24
N GLN A 194 -19.93 -7.19 4.09
CA GLN A 194 -20.38 -6.41 5.22
C GLN A 194 -20.10 -4.94 4.97
N LEU A 195 -21.04 -4.06 5.33
CA LEU A 195 -20.90 -2.61 5.15
C LEU A 195 -20.48 -1.89 6.44
N VAL A 196 -20.57 -2.57 7.59
CA VAL A 196 -20.50 -1.92 8.90
C VAL A 196 -19.32 -2.42 9.77
N GLY A 197 -18.45 -3.27 9.22
CA GLY A 197 -17.25 -3.80 9.89
C GLY A 197 -17.25 -5.32 10.01
N ASP A 198 -16.47 -5.85 10.96
CA ASP A 198 -16.39 -7.27 11.31
C ASP A 198 -16.72 -7.46 12.80
N PHE A 199 -17.99 -7.30 13.18
CA PHE A 199 -18.42 -7.35 14.59
C PHE A 199 -18.20 -8.70 15.25
N GLU A 200 -18.20 -9.77 14.47
CA GLU A 200 -18.01 -11.15 14.93
C GLU A 200 -16.53 -11.56 14.92
N ASP A 201 -15.63 -10.65 14.54
CA ASP A 201 -14.18 -10.87 14.42
C ASP A 201 -13.84 -12.12 13.57
N ILE A 202 -14.69 -12.41 12.57
CA ILE A 202 -14.60 -13.60 11.72
C ILE A 202 -13.25 -13.64 11.00
N SER A 203 -12.78 -12.49 10.53
CA SER A 203 -11.49 -12.37 9.85
C SER A 203 -10.34 -12.81 10.77
N THR A 204 -10.32 -12.36 12.02
CA THR A 204 -9.32 -12.78 13.02
C THR A 204 -9.46 -14.25 13.36
N LEU A 205 -10.69 -14.75 13.55
CA LEU A 205 -10.93 -16.16 13.87
C LEU A 205 -10.47 -17.08 12.73
N ARG A 206 -10.64 -16.67 11.47
CA ARG A 206 -10.15 -17.40 10.29
C ARG A 206 -8.63 -17.42 10.22
N ALA A 207 -7.98 -16.28 10.42
CA ALA A 207 -6.52 -16.20 10.48
C ALA A 207 -5.97 -17.07 11.64
N ARG A 208 -6.64 -17.04 12.79
CA ARG A 208 -6.34 -17.87 13.95
C ARG A 208 -6.47 -19.36 13.67
N ALA A 209 -7.45 -19.79 12.87
CA ALA A 209 -7.63 -21.19 12.51
C ALA A 209 -6.42 -21.74 11.73
N VAL A 210 -5.91 -20.97 10.77
CA VAL A 210 -4.69 -21.32 10.01
C VAL A 210 -3.46 -21.32 10.92
N TYR A 211 -3.36 -20.34 11.81
CA TYR A 211 -2.30 -20.27 12.82
C TYR A 211 -2.29 -21.52 13.74
N ILE A 212 -3.46 -21.93 14.23
CA ILE A 212 -3.61 -23.12 15.08
C ILE A 212 -3.19 -24.39 14.31
N PHE A 213 -3.58 -24.50 13.03
CA PHE A 213 -3.16 -25.61 12.19
C PHE A 213 -1.63 -25.73 12.11
N LEU A 214 -0.92 -24.63 11.86
CA LEU A 214 0.55 -24.64 11.79
C LEU A 214 1.21 -24.96 13.15
N LEU A 215 0.67 -24.43 14.25
CA LEU A 215 1.14 -24.77 15.60
C LEU A 215 0.95 -26.26 15.92
N GLN A 216 -0.19 -26.85 15.56
CA GLN A 216 -0.47 -28.27 15.77
C GLN A 216 0.52 -29.14 14.99
N ASN A 217 0.94 -28.67 13.81
CA ASN A 217 1.99 -29.26 12.98
C ASN A 217 3.40 -28.76 13.35
N LYS A 218 3.62 -28.35 14.60
CA LYS A 218 4.95 -28.10 15.21
C LYS A 218 5.76 -26.93 14.65
N ILE A 219 5.16 -26.04 13.85
CA ILE A 219 5.80 -24.77 13.52
C ILE A 219 5.95 -23.91 14.78
N ASN A 220 7.15 -23.39 15.00
CA ASN A 220 7.46 -22.63 16.21
C ASN A 220 6.58 -21.37 16.32
N ARG A 221 5.93 -21.18 17.47
CA ARG A 221 5.09 -20.00 17.77
C ARG A 221 5.80 -18.66 17.51
N LYS A 222 7.11 -18.57 17.72
CA LYS A 222 7.88 -17.34 17.47
C LYS A 222 7.96 -16.95 15.99
N ARG A 223 7.64 -17.88 15.08
CA ARG A 223 7.63 -17.66 13.63
C ARG A 223 6.26 -17.25 13.08
N LEU A 224 5.24 -17.24 13.94
CA LEU A 224 3.86 -17.09 13.54
C LEU A 224 3.20 -15.95 14.30
N SER A 225 2.46 -15.13 13.58
CA SER A 225 1.48 -14.19 14.13
C SER A 225 0.23 -14.21 13.27
N TYR A 226 -0.88 -13.66 13.75
CA TYR A 226 -2.11 -13.53 12.96
C TYR A 226 -2.84 -12.23 13.28
N LYS A 227 -3.61 -11.73 12.31
CA LYS A 227 -4.42 -10.52 12.43
C LYS A 227 -5.64 -10.59 11.51
N GLY A 228 -6.81 -10.18 11.99
CA GLY A 228 -7.97 -9.91 11.15
C GLY A 228 -7.99 -8.46 10.68
N PHE A 229 -8.34 -8.26 9.41
CA PHE A 229 -8.57 -6.93 8.83
C PHE A 229 -10.04 -6.65 8.54
N GLY A 230 -10.93 -7.62 8.80
CA GLY A 230 -12.34 -7.47 8.49
C GLY A 230 -12.53 -7.11 7.00
N ILE A 231 -13.15 -5.95 6.78
CA ILE A 231 -13.40 -5.34 5.47
C ILE A 231 -12.46 -4.15 5.17
N THR A 232 -11.47 -3.86 6.01
CA THR A 232 -10.63 -2.65 5.92
C THR A 232 -9.59 -2.70 4.79
N LYS A 233 -9.31 -3.89 4.26
CA LYS A 233 -8.33 -4.10 3.16
C LYS A 233 -8.91 -4.94 2.02
N PRO A 234 -9.96 -4.44 1.35
CA PRO A 234 -10.59 -5.18 0.27
C PRO A 234 -9.70 -5.16 -0.99
N ILE A 235 -9.71 -6.25 -1.75
CA ILE A 235 -9.13 -6.26 -3.11
C ILE A 235 -10.09 -5.54 -4.06
N HIS A 236 -11.38 -5.84 -3.93
CA HIS A 236 -12.46 -5.24 -4.72
C HIS A 236 -13.29 -4.29 -3.88
N PRO A 237 -13.66 -3.10 -4.40
CA PRO A 237 -14.51 -2.17 -3.69
C PRO A 237 -15.77 -2.84 -3.12
N ILE A 238 -16.12 -2.51 -1.88
CA ILE A 238 -17.34 -2.97 -1.23
C ILE A 238 -18.43 -1.90 -1.45
N PRO A 239 -19.68 -2.25 -1.85
CA PRO A 239 -20.17 -3.61 -2.08
C PRO A 239 -19.62 -4.22 -3.37
N GLU A 240 -19.30 -5.51 -3.31
CA GLU A 240 -18.81 -6.26 -4.45
C GLU A 240 -19.89 -6.39 -5.54
N LYS A 241 -19.49 -6.30 -6.81
CA LYS A 241 -20.40 -6.36 -7.95
C LYS A 241 -20.75 -7.80 -8.33
N THR A 242 -19.86 -8.74 -8.03
CA THR A 242 -20.01 -10.14 -8.40
C THR A 242 -19.64 -11.07 -7.25
N GLU A 243 -20.16 -12.29 -7.29
CA GLU A 243 -19.79 -13.33 -6.32
C GLU A 243 -18.31 -13.72 -6.41
N GLN A 244 -17.69 -13.55 -7.59
CA GLN A 244 -16.26 -13.74 -7.74
C GLN A 244 -15.46 -12.70 -6.94
N GLU A 245 -15.79 -11.41 -7.09
CA GLU A 245 -15.17 -10.34 -6.31
C GLU A 245 -15.35 -10.56 -4.80
N ALA A 246 -16.54 -11.00 -4.39
CA ALA A 246 -16.83 -11.35 -3.00
C ALA A 246 -15.97 -12.53 -2.51
N ASN A 247 -15.75 -13.56 -3.32
CA ASN A 247 -14.85 -14.66 -3.00
C ASN A 247 -13.39 -14.19 -2.87
N GLU A 248 -12.93 -13.33 -3.77
CA GLU A 248 -11.57 -12.79 -3.72
C GLU A 248 -11.35 -11.89 -2.49
N ASN A 249 -12.37 -11.16 -2.05
CA ASN A 249 -12.32 -10.45 -0.76
C ASN A 249 -12.32 -11.42 0.45
N ARG A 250 -13.03 -12.55 0.39
CA ARG A 250 -13.00 -13.62 1.43
C ARG A 250 -11.74 -14.48 1.32
N ARG A 251 -10.63 -13.96 1.79
CA ARG A 251 -9.33 -14.62 1.65
C ARG A 251 -8.53 -14.69 2.95
N VAL A 252 -7.50 -15.52 2.91
CA VAL A 252 -6.38 -15.49 3.85
C VAL A 252 -5.11 -15.25 3.06
N GLU A 253 -4.25 -14.40 3.58
CA GLU A 253 -2.94 -14.11 3.01
C GLU A 253 -1.87 -14.15 4.11
N ILE A 254 -0.61 -14.26 3.72
CA ILE A 254 0.52 -14.22 4.64
C ILE A 254 1.41 -13.02 4.29
N LEU A 255 1.78 -12.24 5.29
CA LEU A 255 2.79 -11.19 5.20
C LEU A 255 4.13 -11.78 5.64
N ILE A 256 5.16 -11.62 4.81
CA ILE A 256 6.53 -12.03 5.12
C ILE A 256 7.15 -11.03 6.09
N LEU A 257 7.50 -11.48 7.28
CA LEU A 257 8.14 -10.66 8.32
C LEU A 257 9.66 -10.82 8.33
N GLU A 258 10.15 -12.01 7.97
CA GLU A 258 11.57 -12.38 7.93
C GLU A 258 11.72 -13.58 6.99
N ASN A 259 12.82 -13.67 6.25
CA ASN A 259 13.15 -14.78 5.34
C ASN A 259 14.66 -15.06 5.42
#